data_AF-A0A7K4AND1-F1
#
_entry.id   AF-A0A7K4AND1-F1
#
_cell.length_a   1.000
_cell.length_b   1.000
_cell.length_c   1.000
_cell.angle_alpha   90.00
_cell.angle_beta   90.00
_cell.angle_gamma   90.00
#
_symmetry.space_group_name_H-M   'P 1'
#
loop_
_entity.id
_entity.type
_entity.pdbx_description
1 polymer ?
#
loop_
_entity_poly.entity_id
_entity_poly.type
_entity_poly.pdbx_seq_one_letter_code
_entity_poly.pdbx_strand_id
1 'polypeptide(L)'
;MWLPGHLSVSFLLCLPLLVQLRRQRLLAIYYVGLFALLPDFIHLGPLRMYSHSILGVAIMLIITLGALFISFRPNPLLLVSGAVAAYGHLLADLYIGSIYPFHPFSEEWFQLHQFNSLFNIRVEIVLSSIALVILALAFGFSRLYRSRRELTRSERVNLLLILLPFLVMVVLQGAYYLFMMMQNPWDPLRTVLLLFFLIPLVFSVALLIGEPSLHGY
;
A
#
# COMPACT_ATOMS: atom_id res chain seq x y z
N MET A 1 5.08 -8.19 7.75
CA MET A 1 5.99 -7.07 7.36
C MET A 1 5.39 -5.77 7.87
N TRP A 2 6.09 -4.65 7.78
CA TRP A 2 5.44 -3.34 7.87
C TRP A 2 4.86 -2.94 6.50
N LEU A 3 4.09 -1.86 6.45
CA LEU A 3 3.56 -1.25 5.22
C LEU A 3 4.51 -1.31 4.01
N PRO A 4 5.81 -0.93 4.12
CA PRO A 4 6.69 -0.88 2.97
C PRO A 4 6.92 -2.27 2.38
N GLY A 5 7.08 -3.27 3.25
CA GLY A 5 7.29 -4.64 2.83
C GLY A 5 6.08 -5.23 2.08
N HIS A 6 4.87 -5.11 2.64
CA HIS A 6 3.64 -5.60 1.99
C HIS A 6 3.43 -4.91 0.63
N LEU A 7 3.56 -3.59 0.59
CA LEU A 7 3.45 -2.84 -0.66
C LEU A 7 4.47 -3.30 -1.69
N SER A 8 5.72 -3.51 -1.28
CA SER A 8 6.81 -3.92 -2.18
C SER A 8 6.52 -5.26 -2.83
N VAL A 9 6.14 -6.27 -2.03
CA VAL A 9 5.79 -7.60 -2.54
C VAL A 9 4.61 -7.52 -3.50
N SER A 10 3.53 -6.83 -3.11
CA SER A 10 2.36 -6.67 -3.96
C SER A 10 2.67 -5.93 -5.26
N PHE A 11 3.48 -4.87 -5.23
CA PHE A 11 3.90 -4.15 -6.44
C PHE A 11 4.72 -5.03 -7.39
N LEU A 12 5.66 -5.82 -6.85
CA LEU A 12 6.48 -6.71 -7.66
C LEU A 12 5.62 -7.79 -8.34
N LEU A 13 4.65 -8.38 -7.63
CA LEU A 13 3.72 -9.35 -8.19
C LEU A 13 2.81 -8.73 -9.26
N CYS A 14 2.35 -7.51 -9.05
CA CYS A 14 1.46 -6.81 -9.99
C CYS A 14 2.19 -6.19 -11.19
N LEU A 15 3.53 -6.13 -11.20
CA LEU A 15 4.31 -5.43 -12.23
C LEU A 15 3.91 -5.81 -13.67
N PRO A 16 3.74 -7.10 -14.04
CA PRO A 16 3.36 -7.50 -15.40
C PRO A 16 1.99 -6.97 -15.83
N LEU A 17 1.07 -6.77 -14.88
CA LEU A 17 -0.27 -6.21 -15.13
C LEU A 17 -0.20 -4.69 -15.24
N LEU A 18 0.54 -4.05 -14.33
CA LEU A 18 0.68 -2.59 -14.28
C LEU A 18 1.31 -2.01 -15.55
N VAL A 19 2.29 -2.69 -16.16
CA VAL A 19 2.94 -2.21 -17.40
C VAL A 19 1.99 -2.17 -18.60
N GLN A 20 0.92 -2.97 -18.60
CA GLN A 20 -0.10 -3.01 -19.65
C GLN A 20 -1.06 -1.81 -19.56
N LEU A 21 -1.26 -1.27 -18.35
CA LEU A 21 -2.23 -0.21 -18.05
C LEU A 21 -1.70 1.20 -18.37
N ARG A 22 -1.11 1.41 -19.55
CA ARG A 22 -0.33 2.63 -19.89
C ARG A 22 -1.03 3.97 -19.58
N ARG A 23 -2.31 4.11 -19.97
CA ARG A 23 -3.11 5.32 -19.72
C ARG A 23 -3.53 5.46 -18.26
N GLN A 24 -3.85 4.33 -17.62
CA GLN A 24 -4.37 4.26 -16.25
C GLN A 24 -3.28 3.97 -15.20
N ARG A 25 -2.00 4.14 -15.53
CA ARG A 25 -0.85 3.79 -14.67
C ARG A 25 -1.00 4.35 -13.26
N LEU A 26 -1.39 5.62 -13.14
CA LEU A 26 -1.54 6.25 -11.84
C LEU A 26 -2.63 5.58 -11.00
N LEU A 27 -3.81 5.37 -11.61
CA LEU A 27 -4.92 4.67 -10.98
C LEU A 27 -4.51 3.24 -10.58
N ALA A 28 -3.78 2.56 -11.45
CA ALA A 28 -3.31 1.20 -11.22
C ALA A 28 -2.36 1.08 -10.02
N ILE A 29 -1.42 2.03 -9.87
CA ILE A 29 -0.52 2.06 -8.70
C ILE A 29 -1.33 2.20 -7.41
N TYR A 30 -2.34 3.07 -7.38
CA TYR A 30 -3.15 3.25 -6.18
C TYR A 30 -4.15 2.12 -5.94
N TYR A 31 -4.63 1.43 -6.99
CA TYR A 31 -5.34 0.16 -6.84
C TYR A 31 -4.44 -0.84 -6.09
N VAL A 32 -3.22 -1.06 -6.57
CA VAL A 32 -2.29 -1.98 -5.91
C VAL A 32 -2.00 -1.51 -4.48
N GLY A 33 -1.78 -0.22 -4.27
CA GLY A 33 -1.55 0.34 -2.94
C GLY A 33 -2.70 0.10 -1.96
N LEU A 34 -3.94 0.42 -2.35
CA LEU A 34 -5.12 0.19 -1.51
C LEU A 34 -5.31 -1.28 -1.19
N PHE A 35 -5.27 -2.13 -2.22
CA PHE A 35 -5.56 -3.56 -2.05
C PHE A 35 -4.44 -4.32 -1.33
N ALA A 36 -3.18 -3.89 -1.48
CA ALA A 36 -2.07 -4.38 -0.67
C ALA A 36 -2.20 -4.01 0.81
N LEU A 37 -3.05 -3.04 1.17
CA LEU A 37 -3.36 -2.67 2.54
C LEU A 37 -4.76 -3.09 2.95
N LEU A 38 -5.50 -3.80 2.09
CA LEU A 38 -6.88 -4.20 2.36
C LEU A 38 -7.03 -4.94 3.70
N PRO A 39 -6.16 -5.91 4.04
CA PRO A 39 -6.23 -6.61 5.32
C PRO A 39 -6.03 -5.67 6.52
N ASP A 40 -5.23 -4.61 6.34
CA ASP A 40 -4.88 -3.67 7.40
C ASP A 40 -5.99 -2.68 7.77
N PHE A 41 -7.07 -2.59 6.99
CA PHE A 41 -8.25 -1.81 7.40
C PHE A 41 -9.01 -2.47 8.54
N ILE A 42 -8.83 -3.79 8.74
CA ILE A 42 -9.40 -4.55 9.85
C ILE A 42 -8.25 -5.22 10.61
N HIS A 43 -7.42 -4.40 11.24
CA HIS A 43 -6.18 -4.86 11.87
C HIS A 43 -6.24 -4.88 13.40
N LEU A 44 -7.38 -4.61 14.06
CA LEU A 44 -7.45 -4.51 15.52
C LEU A 44 -7.90 -5.82 16.19
N GLY A 45 -7.16 -6.21 17.24
CA GLY A 45 -7.50 -7.34 18.09
C GLY A 45 -7.63 -8.67 17.34
N PRO A 46 -8.56 -9.55 17.74
CA PRO A 46 -8.75 -10.86 17.11
C PRO A 46 -9.18 -10.80 15.64
N LEU A 47 -9.80 -9.70 15.21
CA LEU A 47 -10.25 -9.53 13.83
C LEU A 47 -9.10 -9.53 12.82
N ARG A 48 -7.87 -9.19 13.27
CA ARG A 48 -6.67 -9.30 12.45
C ARG A 48 -6.45 -10.72 11.91
N MET A 49 -6.70 -11.75 12.73
CA MET A 49 -6.53 -13.14 12.29
C MET A 49 -7.49 -13.48 11.15
N TYR A 50 -8.70 -12.92 11.19
CA TYR A 50 -9.68 -13.10 10.12
C TYR A 50 -9.30 -12.31 8.87
N SER A 51 -8.98 -11.02 9.00
CA SER A 51 -8.66 -10.16 7.85
C SER A 51 -7.36 -10.55 7.14
N HIS A 52 -6.43 -11.21 7.85
CA HIS A 52 -5.19 -11.77 7.28
C HIS A 52 -5.32 -13.27 6.96
N SER A 53 -6.54 -13.79 6.83
CA SER A 53 -6.79 -15.15 6.33
C SER A 53 -7.24 -15.11 4.87
N ILE A 54 -7.04 -16.22 4.15
CA ILE A 54 -7.50 -16.37 2.76
C ILE A 54 -9.00 -16.07 2.64
N LEU A 55 -9.81 -16.61 3.56
CA LEU A 55 -11.25 -16.42 3.55
C LEU A 55 -11.66 -14.97 3.81
N GLY A 56 -11.07 -14.34 4.84
CA GLY A 56 -11.36 -12.95 5.16
C GLY A 56 -10.97 -12.00 4.04
N VAL A 57 -9.77 -12.15 3.47
CA VAL A 57 -9.33 -11.36 2.31
C VAL A 57 -10.24 -11.58 1.10
N ALA A 58 -10.64 -12.83 0.81
CA ALA A 58 -11.55 -13.11 -0.29
C ALA A 58 -12.89 -12.39 -0.13
N ILE A 59 -13.47 -12.38 1.07
CA ILE A 59 -14.72 -11.67 1.36
C ILE A 59 -14.54 -10.16 1.23
N MET A 60 -13.48 -9.59 1.81
CA MET A 60 -13.17 -8.16 1.71
C MET A 60 -12.95 -7.75 0.25
N LEU A 61 -12.28 -8.58 -0.55
CA LEU A 61 -12.07 -8.38 -1.98
C LEU A 61 -13.39 -8.37 -2.74
N ILE A 62 -14.27 -9.36 -2.53
CA ILE A 62 -15.57 -9.43 -3.21
C ILE A 62 -16.39 -8.17 -2.93
N ILE A 63 -16.45 -7.75 -1.67
CA ILE A 63 -17.20 -6.55 -1.27
C ILE A 63 -16.60 -5.32 -1.93
N THR A 64 -15.28 -5.12 -1.80
CA THR A 64 -14.61 -3.90 -2.23
C THR A 64 -14.54 -3.80 -3.77
N LEU A 65 -14.12 -4.87 -4.45
CA LEU A 65 -14.09 -4.91 -5.91
C LEU A 65 -15.49 -4.88 -6.51
N GLY A 66 -16.47 -5.54 -5.87
CA GLY A 66 -17.87 -5.50 -6.28
C GLY A 66 -18.42 -4.08 -6.24
N ALA A 67 -18.20 -3.35 -5.13
CA ALA A 67 -18.58 -1.95 -5.01
C ALA A 67 -17.90 -1.07 -6.07
N LEU A 68 -16.58 -1.20 -6.26
CA LEU A 68 -15.86 -0.45 -7.29
C LEU A 68 -16.35 -0.76 -8.71
N PHE A 69 -16.70 -2.03 -8.99
CA PHE A 69 -17.24 -2.44 -10.28
C PHE A 69 -18.60 -1.83 -10.57
N ILE A 70 -19.51 -1.86 -9.58
CA ILE A 70 -20.84 -1.27 -9.69
C ILE A 70 -20.74 0.25 -9.88
N SER A 71 -19.88 0.92 -9.12
CA SER A 71 -19.78 2.39 -9.12
C SER A 71 -19.01 2.96 -10.31
N PHE A 72 -17.94 2.29 -10.76
CA PHE A 72 -17.00 2.87 -11.71
C PHE A 72 -16.73 2.03 -12.95
N ARG A 73 -17.12 0.74 -12.96
CA ARG A 73 -16.83 -0.23 -14.03
C ARG A 73 -15.37 -0.16 -14.50
N PRO A 74 -14.39 -0.32 -13.60
CA PRO A 74 -12.98 -0.16 -13.91
C PRO A 74 -12.53 -1.23 -14.91
N ASN A 75 -11.41 -0.95 -15.58
CA ASN A 75 -10.74 -1.91 -16.45
C ASN A 75 -10.54 -3.25 -15.70
N PRO A 76 -10.87 -4.41 -16.29
CA PRO A 76 -10.66 -5.71 -15.65
C PRO A 76 -9.23 -5.94 -15.13
N LEU A 77 -8.20 -5.41 -15.82
CA LEU A 77 -6.82 -5.50 -15.35
C LEU A 77 -6.58 -4.77 -14.02
N LEU A 78 -7.32 -3.70 -13.71
CA LEU A 78 -7.27 -3.04 -12.40
C LEU A 78 -7.86 -3.93 -11.31
N LEU A 79 -8.97 -4.62 -11.59
CA LEU A 79 -9.59 -5.55 -10.65
C LEU A 79 -8.67 -6.73 -10.34
N VAL A 80 -8.07 -7.32 -11.39
CA VAL A 80 -7.10 -8.41 -11.24
C VAL A 80 -5.87 -7.93 -10.47
N SER A 81 -5.37 -6.73 -10.77
CA SER A 81 -4.24 -6.14 -10.02
C SER A 81 -4.59 -5.96 -8.54
N GLY A 82 -5.81 -5.50 -8.22
CA GLY A 82 -6.28 -5.39 -6.84
C GLY A 82 -6.32 -6.74 -6.12
N ALA A 83 -6.89 -7.77 -6.76
CA ALA A 83 -6.91 -9.12 -6.19
C ALA A 83 -5.48 -9.65 -5.94
N VAL A 84 -4.60 -9.59 -6.94
CA VAL A 84 -3.20 -10.03 -6.83
C VAL A 84 -2.47 -9.26 -5.73
N ALA A 85 -2.71 -7.95 -5.60
CA ALA A 85 -2.09 -7.13 -4.56
C ALA A 85 -2.51 -7.55 -3.15
N ALA A 86 -3.79 -7.86 -2.93
CA ALA A 86 -4.28 -8.33 -1.64
C ALA A 86 -3.73 -9.72 -1.27
N TYR A 87 -3.62 -10.64 -2.24
CA TYR A 87 -2.93 -11.91 -2.01
C TYR A 87 -1.42 -11.74 -1.80
N GLY A 88 -0.81 -10.74 -2.45
CA GLY A 88 0.58 -10.35 -2.22
C GLY A 88 0.84 -9.91 -0.77
N HIS A 89 -0.13 -9.24 -0.15
CA HIS A 89 -0.08 -8.94 1.28
C HIS A 89 -0.02 -10.23 2.12
N LEU A 90 -0.92 -11.17 1.87
CA LEU A 90 -0.93 -12.46 2.59
C LEU A 90 0.37 -13.25 2.38
N LEU A 91 0.94 -13.21 1.18
CA LEU A 91 2.23 -13.84 0.91
C LEU A 91 3.36 -13.19 1.73
N ALA A 92 3.33 -11.88 1.86
CA ALA A 92 4.26 -11.12 2.69
C ALA A 92 4.06 -11.38 4.20
N ASP A 93 2.83 -11.65 4.66
CA ASP A 93 2.56 -12.11 6.03
C ASP A 93 3.20 -13.48 6.30
N LEU A 94 3.09 -14.43 5.35
CA LEU A 94 3.70 -15.76 5.46
C LEU A 94 5.23 -15.69 5.58
N TYR A 95 5.86 -14.67 5.00
CA TYR A 95 7.30 -14.48 5.06
C TYR A 95 7.82 -14.13 6.47
N ILE A 96 7.06 -13.37 7.26
CA ILE A 96 7.44 -12.98 8.63
C ILE A 96 6.88 -13.92 9.70
N GLY A 97 5.86 -14.72 9.37
CA GLY A 97 5.41 -15.82 10.21
C GLY A 97 4.60 -15.40 11.45
N SER A 98 4.01 -14.19 11.47
CA SER A 98 3.34 -13.67 12.67
C SER A 98 2.00 -12.98 12.38
N ILE A 99 0.95 -13.78 12.15
CA ILE A 99 -0.46 -13.31 12.22
C ILE A 99 -0.96 -13.60 13.64
N TYR A 100 -0.88 -12.58 14.50
CA TYR A 100 -1.34 -12.61 15.90
C TYR A 100 -2.32 -11.46 16.14
N PRO A 101 -3.24 -11.56 17.11
CA PRO A 101 -4.13 -10.46 17.48
C PRO A 101 -3.35 -9.18 17.80
N PHE A 102 -3.69 -8.06 17.15
CA PHE A 102 -2.94 -6.80 17.28
C PHE A 102 -3.53 -5.93 18.39
N HIS A 103 -2.74 -5.74 19.45
CA HIS A 103 -3.07 -4.92 20.60
C HIS A 103 -1.98 -3.84 20.79
N PRO A 104 -2.00 -2.74 20.02
CA PRO A 104 -0.86 -1.82 19.87
C PRO A 104 -0.40 -1.12 21.15
N PHE A 105 -1.21 -1.18 22.21
CA PHE A 105 -0.96 -0.55 23.50
C PHE A 105 -0.78 -1.55 24.65
N SER A 106 -0.74 -2.86 24.37
CA SER A 106 -0.40 -3.85 25.40
C SER A 106 1.12 -4.06 25.46
N GLU A 107 1.64 -4.25 26.67
CA GLU A 107 3.08 -4.51 26.88
C GLU A 107 3.55 -5.80 26.18
N GLU A 108 2.72 -6.84 26.18
CA GLU A 108 2.98 -8.11 25.51
C GLU A 108 3.18 -7.93 23.99
N TRP A 109 2.35 -7.09 23.36
CA TRP A 109 2.46 -6.81 21.92
C TRP A 109 3.73 -6.04 21.59
N PHE A 110 4.07 -5.08 22.44
CA PHE A 110 5.27 -4.26 22.30
C PHE A 110 6.54 -5.12 22.33
N GLN A 111 6.63 -6.07 23.27
CA GLN A 111 7.74 -7.02 23.36
C GLN A 111 7.82 -7.94 22.13
N LEU A 112 6.68 -8.38 21.60
CA LEU A 112 6.62 -9.21 20.39
C LEU A 112 7.07 -8.45 19.12
N HIS A 113 6.89 -7.11 19.08
CA HIS A 113 7.31 -6.26 17.95
C HIS A 113 8.75 -5.77 18.03
N GLN A 114 9.36 -5.77 19.22
CA GLN A 114 10.82 -5.67 19.33
C GLN A 114 11.52 -6.89 18.69
N PHE A 115 10.78 -7.98 18.46
CA PHE A 115 11.23 -9.22 17.84
C PHE A 115 11.25 -9.19 16.30
N ASN A 116 11.07 -8.04 15.65
CA ASN A 116 11.53 -7.94 14.27
C ASN A 116 13.04 -8.08 14.26
N SER A 117 13.51 -9.28 13.91
CA SER A 117 14.93 -9.55 13.78
C SER A 117 15.56 -8.54 12.82
N LEU A 118 16.83 -8.18 13.03
CA LEU A 118 17.57 -7.32 12.10
C LEU A 118 17.49 -7.83 10.66
N PHE A 119 17.32 -9.15 10.48
CA PHE A 119 17.09 -9.79 9.20
C PHE A 119 15.77 -9.32 8.53
N ASN A 120 14.65 -9.30 9.27
CA ASN A 120 13.36 -8.84 8.75
C ASN A 120 13.43 -7.40 8.23
N ILE A 121 14.04 -6.50 9.01
CA ILE A 121 14.18 -5.08 8.63
C ILE A 121 15.04 -4.94 7.37
N ARG A 122 16.15 -5.67 7.28
CA ARG A 122 17.02 -5.66 6.08
C ARG A 122 16.26 -6.11 4.84
N VAL A 123 15.47 -7.18 4.96
CA VAL A 123 14.72 -7.72 3.82
C VAL A 123 13.65 -6.73 3.36
N GLU A 124 12.93 -6.10 4.29
CA GLU A 124 11.97 -5.06 3.95
C GLU A 124 12.63 -3.90 3.21
N ILE A 125 13.77 -3.40 3.71
CA ILE A 125 14.54 -2.33 3.04
C ILE A 125 14.97 -2.75 1.63
N VAL A 126 15.50 -3.97 1.46
CA VAL A 126 15.97 -4.46 0.15
C VAL A 126 14.79 -4.57 -0.82
N LEU A 127 13.68 -5.19 -0.41
CA LEU A 127 12.50 -5.34 -1.26
C LEU A 127 11.89 -3.99 -1.62
N SER A 128 11.80 -3.06 -0.66
CA SER A 128 11.32 -1.70 -0.90
C SER A 128 12.23 -0.90 -1.81
N SER A 129 13.55 -1.06 -1.68
CA SER A 129 14.51 -0.43 -2.60
C SER A 129 14.34 -0.95 -4.02
N ILE A 130 14.24 -2.27 -4.21
CA ILE A 130 14.03 -2.90 -5.52
C ILE A 130 12.70 -2.43 -6.13
N ALA A 131 11.61 -2.49 -5.36
CA ALA A 131 10.30 -2.05 -5.82
C ALA A 131 10.32 -0.57 -6.21
N LEU A 132 10.93 0.30 -5.40
CA LEU A 132 11.04 1.73 -5.69
C LEU A 132 11.80 2.01 -6.98
N VAL A 133 12.97 1.37 -7.17
CA VAL A 133 13.78 1.52 -8.40
C VAL A 133 12.98 1.06 -9.62
N ILE A 134 12.34 -0.10 -9.55
CA ILE A 134 11.50 -0.61 -10.64
C ILE A 134 10.34 0.34 -10.93
N LEU A 135 9.65 0.83 -9.89
CA LEU A 135 8.54 1.77 -10.05
C LEU A 135 9.01 3.08 -10.70
N ALA A 136 10.16 3.61 -10.30
CA ALA A 136 10.76 4.79 -10.90
C ALA A 136 11.13 4.56 -12.38
N LEU A 137 11.71 3.42 -12.72
CA LEU A 137 12.11 3.08 -14.09
C LEU A 137 10.92 2.73 -15.00
N ALA A 138 9.89 2.06 -14.49
CA ALA A 138 8.72 1.63 -15.26
C ALA A 138 7.64 2.72 -15.36
N PHE A 139 7.47 3.52 -14.30
CA PHE A 139 6.36 4.48 -14.16
C PHE A 139 6.81 5.91 -13.86
N GLY A 140 8.11 6.23 -13.87
CA GLY A 140 8.68 7.50 -13.38
C GLY A 140 7.85 8.77 -13.56
N PHE A 141 8.01 9.70 -12.61
CA PHE A 141 7.14 10.86 -12.33
C PHE A 141 6.36 11.47 -13.51
N SER A 142 7.05 11.84 -14.60
CA SER A 142 6.42 12.44 -15.78
C SER A 142 5.33 11.57 -16.43
N ARG A 143 5.51 10.25 -16.45
CA ARG A 143 4.53 9.28 -16.98
C ARG A 143 3.30 9.20 -16.10
N LEU A 144 3.46 9.21 -14.78
CA LEU A 144 2.33 9.21 -13.83
C LEU A 144 1.55 10.51 -13.86
N TYR A 145 2.26 11.63 -13.97
CA TYR A 145 1.62 12.94 -14.10
C TYR A 145 0.86 13.07 -15.42
N ARG A 146 1.41 12.55 -16.53
CA ARG A 146 0.68 12.45 -17.81
C ARG A 146 -0.56 11.55 -17.68
N SER A 147 -0.41 10.36 -17.10
CA SER A 147 -1.52 9.43 -16.84
C SER A 147 -2.66 10.10 -16.09
N ARG A 148 -2.37 10.91 -15.07
CA ARG A 148 -3.37 11.69 -14.34
C ARG A 148 -4.21 12.60 -15.26
N ARG A 149 -3.57 13.31 -16.18
CA ARG A 149 -4.24 14.23 -17.12
C ARG A 149 -5.15 13.49 -18.09
N GLU A 150 -4.75 12.27 -18.47
CA GLU A 150 -5.48 11.39 -19.40
C GLU A 150 -6.62 10.58 -18.75
N LEU A 151 -6.78 10.64 -17.43
CA LEU A 151 -7.91 10.00 -16.74
C LEU A 151 -9.22 10.71 -17.08
N THR A 152 -10.25 9.93 -17.38
CA THR A 152 -11.63 10.41 -17.53
C THR A 152 -12.16 10.92 -16.18
N ARG A 153 -13.27 11.67 -16.20
CA ARG A 153 -13.91 12.17 -14.97
C ARG A 153 -14.22 11.04 -13.97
N SER A 154 -14.79 9.93 -14.44
CA SER A 154 -15.09 8.76 -13.59
C SER A 154 -13.83 8.16 -12.97
N GLU A 155 -12.75 8.03 -13.75
CA GLU A 155 -11.48 7.49 -13.27
C GLU A 155 -10.76 8.40 -12.28
N ARG A 156 -10.91 9.73 -12.42
CA ARG A 156 -10.39 10.70 -11.44
C ARG A 156 -11.12 10.59 -10.11
N VAL A 157 -12.45 10.43 -10.13
CA VAL A 157 -13.23 10.20 -8.91
C VAL A 157 -12.84 8.88 -8.26
N ASN A 158 -12.71 7.81 -9.07
CA ASN A 158 -12.24 6.51 -8.59
C ASN A 158 -10.83 6.61 -7.97
N LEU A 159 -9.90 7.32 -8.63
CA LEU A 159 -8.57 7.59 -8.10
C LEU A 159 -8.64 8.25 -6.72
N LEU A 160 -9.43 9.31 -6.56
CA LEU A 160 -9.56 10.02 -5.28
C LEU A 160 -10.15 9.13 -4.19
N LEU A 161 -11.16 8.33 -4.52
CA LEU A 161 -11.83 7.41 -3.60
C LEU A 161 -10.89 6.30 -3.09
N ILE A 162 -9.91 5.89 -3.90
CA ILE A 162 -8.90 4.88 -3.54
C ILE A 162 -7.70 5.52 -2.84
N LEU A 163 -7.28 6.69 -3.31
CA LEU A 163 -6.12 7.42 -2.81
C LEU A 163 -6.29 7.84 -1.35
N LEU A 164 -7.48 8.33 -0.98
CA LEU A 164 -7.75 8.81 0.38
C LEU A 164 -7.58 7.71 1.46
N PRO A 165 -8.27 6.55 1.37
CA PRO A 165 -8.09 5.49 2.37
C PRO A 165 -6.67 4.93 2.37
N PHE A 166 -6.01 4.85 1.21
CA PHE A 166 -4.60 4.48 1.13
C PHE A 166 -3.72 5.45 1.93
N LEU A 167 -3.89 6.77 1.74
CA LEU A 167 -3.14 7.79 2.46
C LEU A 167 -3.37 7.72 3.97
N VAL A 168 -4.61 7.53 4.41
CA VAL A 168 -4.94 7.37 5.83
C VAL A 168 -4.14 6.20 6.42
N MET A 169 -4.10 5.05 5.73
CA MET A 169 -3.33 3.90 6.20
C MET A 169 -1.83 4.13 6.22
N VAL A 170 -1.27 4.78 5.19
CA VAL A 170 0.15 5.15 5.16
C VAL A 170 0.51 6.04 6.36
N VAL A 171 -0.34 7.03 6.66
CA VAL A 171 -0.14 7.93 7.81
C VAL A 171 -0.27 7.19 9.13
N LEU A 172 -1.33 6.39 9.33
CA LEU A 172 -1.55 5.67 10.59
C LEU A 172 -0.44 4.66 10.88
N GLN A 173 -0.07 3.84 9.90
CA GLN A 173 1.01 2.86 10.07
C GLN A 173 2.38 3.55 10.22
N GLY A 174 2.62 4.63 9.47
CA GLY A 174 3.85 5.42 9.59
C GLY A 174 3.99 6.12 10.95
N ALA A 175 2.90 6.68 11.47
CA ALA A 175 2.86 7.31 12.80
C ALA A 175 3.08 6.29 13.91
N TYR A 176 2.44 5.12 13.81
CA TYR A 176 2.67 4.02 14.75
C TYR A 176 4.13 3.52 14.69
N TYR A 177 4.70 3.39 13.50
CA TYR A 177 6.11 3.03 13.35
C TYR A 177 7.06 4.09 13.94
N LEU A 178 6.79 5.37 13.73
CA LEU A 178 7.55 6.48 14.32
C LEU A 178 7.48 6.45 15.86
N PHE A 179 6.29 6.21 16.42
CA PHE A 179 6.10 6.07 17.87
C PHE A 179 6.95 4.93 18.44
N MET A 180 6.97 3.77 17.77
CA MET A 180 7.83 2.63 18.15
C MET A 180 9.32 2.98 18.09
N MET A 181 9.76 3.78 17.12
CA MET A 181 11.14 4.26 17.04
C MET A 181 11.52 5.22 18.17
N MET A 182 10.61 6.09 18.62
CA MET A 182 10.90 7.05 19.70
C MET A 182 11.19 6.35 21.03
N GLN A 183 10.66 5.14 21.23
CA GLN A 183 10.90 4.35 22.44
C GLN A 183 12.24 3.58 22.41
N ASN A 184 12.82 3.38 21.23
CA ASN A 184 14.14 2.80 21.05
C ASN A 184 14.88 3.57 19.93
N PRO A 185 15.28 4.82 20.21
CA PRO A 185 16.00 5.63 19.24
C PRO A 185 17.35 4.96 18.94
N TRP A 186 17.97 5.25 17.79
CA TRP A 186 19.34 4.83 17.40
C TRP A 186 19.52 3.58 16.50
N ASP A 187 18.48 3.06 15.82
CA ASP A 187 18.67 2.04 14.76
C ASP A 187 18.64 2.69 13.34
N PRO A 188 19.78 2.75 12.62
CA PRO A 188 19.85 3.32 11.28
C PRO A 188 18.95 2.62 10.26
N LEU A 189 18.74 1.31 10.39
CA LEU A 189 17.90 0.56 9.46
C LEU A 189 16.43 0.93 9.62
N ARG A 190 15.97 1.12 10.87
CA ARG A 190 14.61 1.60 11.13
C ARG A 190 14.37 2.99 10.56
N THR A 191 15.38 3.86 10.63
CA THR A 191 15.33 5.20 10.03
C THR A 191 15.20 5.14 8.51
N VAL A 192 15.94 4.26 7.86
CA VAL A 192 15.79 4.03 6.40
C VAL A 192 14.40 3.48 6.08
N LEU A 193 13.87 2.55 6.89
CA LEU A 193 12.53 2.01 6.67
C LEU A 193 11.44 3.09 6.78
N LEU A 194 11.59 4.05 7.70
CA LEU A 194 10.68 5.19 7.84
C LEU A 194 10.62 6.03 6.56
N LEU A 195 11.72 6.19 5.82
CA LEU A 195 11.72 6.90 4.54
C LEU A 195 10.78 6.24 3.51
N PHE A 196 10.65 4.91 3.54
CA PHE A 196 9.72 4.20 2.65
C PHE A 196 8.24 4.39 3.01
N PHE A 197 7.91 4.83 4.22
CA PHE A 197 6.56 5.34 4.53
C PHE A 197 6.34 6.76 4.00
N LEU A 198 7.38 7.60 4.04
CA LEU A 198 7.30 8.99 3.63
C LEU A 198 7.19 9.17 2.11
N ILE A 199 7.89 8.34 1.32
CA ILE A 199 7.86 8.42 -0.15
C ILE A 199 6.43 8.37 -0.73
N PRO A 200 5.59 7.35 -0.44
CA PRO A 200 4.23 7.30 -0.97
C PRO A 200 3.36 8.44 -0.44
N LEU A 201 3.58 8.91 0.80
CA LEU A 201 2.87 10.04 1.37
C LEU A 201 3.18 11.34 0.59
N VAL A 202 4.45 11.71 0.49
CA VAL A 202 4.91 12.94 -0.19
C VAL A 202 4.47 12.92 -1.65
N PHE A 203 4.63 11.78 -2.34
CA PHE A 203 4.20 11.63 -3.72
C PHE A 203 2.69 11.83 -3.88
N SER A 204 1.90 11.20 -3.02
CA SER A 204 0.44 11.31 -3.04
C SER A 204 -0.06 12.72 -2.73
N VAL A 205 0.56 13.39 -1.75
CA VAL A 205 0.25 14.78 -1.40
C VAL A 205 0.62 15.72 -2.55
N ALA A 206 1.79 15.55 -3.17
CA ALA A 206 2.19 16.33 -4.35
C ALA A 206 1.21 16.14 -5.52
N LEU A 207 0.64 14.94 -5.68
CA LEU A 207 -0.41 14.70 -6.67
C LEU A 207 -1.72 15.38 -6.31
N LEU A 208 -2.12 15.41 -5.04
CA LEU A 208 -3.35 16.10 -4.62
C LEU A 208 -3.24 17.62 -4.79
N ILE A 209 -2.12 18.20 -4.35
CA ILE A 209 -1.88 19.65 -4.37
C ILE A 209 -1.56 20.15 -5.77
N GLY A 210 -0.87 19.34 -6.59
CA GLY A 210 -0.43 19.71 -7.93
C GLY A 210 -1.57 19.73 -8.95
N GLU A 211 -2.64 20.47 -8.71
CA GLU A 211 -3.56 20.86 -9.79
C GLU A 211 -2.81 21.73 -10.81
N PRO A 212 -2.89 21.44 -12.12
CA PRO A 212 -2.83 22.51 -13.09
C PRO A 212 -4.11 23.31 -12.91
N SER A 213 -3.97 24.57 -12.51
CA SER A 213 -5.00 25.60 -12.48
C SER A 213 -6.18 25.29 -13.42
N LEU A 214 -7.37 25.19 -12.83
CA LEU A 214 -8.67 25.27 -13.52
C LEU A 214 -8.93 26.66 -14.12
N HIS A 215 -7.90 27.33 -14.63
CA HIS A 215 -7.99 28.53 -15.45
C HIS A 215 -7.70 28.15 -16.89
N GLY A 216 -8.77 27.72 -17.55
CA GLY A 216 -8.87 27.51 -18.98
C GLY A 216 -10.34 27.50 -19.32
N TYR A 217 -10.94 28.68 -19.25
CA TYR A 217 -12.14 29.02 -20.02
C TYR A 217 -11.88 28.74 -21.51
#